data_AF-A0A1X7DH35-F1
#
_entry.id   AF-A0A1X7DH35-F1
#
_cell.length_a   1.000
_cell.length_b   1.000
_cell.length_c   1.000
_cell.angle_alpha   90.00
_cell.angle_beta   90.00
_cell.angle_gamma   90.00
#
_symmetry.space_group_name_H-M   'P 1'
#
loop_
_entity.id
_entity.type
_entity.pdbx_description
1 polymer ?
#
loop_
_entity_poly.entity_id
_entity_poly.type
_entity_poly.pdbx_seq_one_letter_code
_entity_poly.pdbx_strand_id
1 'polypeptide(L)'
;MEITVRRHGESVVVCIGERIDAYGAVELDKVLEDLLAEQSLACVAFDMSDVCYLSSAGIRSIVKTLKILRSRQGALALCGLRSYCKNVLDTAGMTRTLNIFVSRNEAMTFLQSVQWERQALENWDDLENMDSPIGGFRFIPGENSQAEIKVIGSVADVLHSRVTESRMFSRRFSQTEYSIGVGGLGNVPADYMKVLGAMITIGGTMAWVPTDGHDLADFLVPQNDTGAVLIRTPFNLTIDGGFNEYVMFNSTEEGGTTLDKLYRGLFLLARRRRRDFKGVIGVAAWTQVSELMAGTLMCSPISEFAPANGKTIIDPVNSGEWWTRDSLPRHRNVTCLTCGFGVDLSCDLSAYEQAGLYAGFYIDPATAGDKGHILNNHGAVFERLQMPERMVSLDKSIRQVTAKAEFKDMRKLRDNSKITRAFMGISYIQKISQDSSGWQGGGTEALISRGLADKRYRMEADGPAVPEKRDEEISKFQRFLETQQAKLGTKD
;
A
#
# COMPACT_ATOMS: atom_id res chain seq x y z
N MET A 1 7.88 43.45 16.33
CA MET A 1 7.62 42.00 16.46
C MET A 1 8.94 41.30 16.18
N GLU A 2 9.31 40.26 16.94
CA GLU A 2 10.50 39.47 16.64
C GLU A 2 10.19 38.43 15.56
N ILE A 3 11.01 38.38 14.50
CA ILE A 3 10.93 37.36 13.45
C ILE A 3 12.34 36.86 13.21
N THR A 4 12.52 35.55 13.23
CA THR A 4 13.79 34.93 12.83
C THR A 4 13.57 34.01 11.64
N VAL A 5 14.48 34.09 10.67
CA VAL A 5 14.42 33.29 9.45
C VAL A 5 15.59 32.32 9.44
N ARG A 6 15.30 31.04 9.21
CA ARG A 6 16.31 29.98 9.14
C ARG A 6 16.14 29.20 7.85
N ARG A 7 17.23 29.03 7.10
CA ARG A 7 17.23 28.24 5.86
C ARG A 7 17.64 26.80 6.17
N HIS A 8 16.91 25.86 5.58
CA HIS A 8 17.10 24.41 5.72
C HIS A 8 17.10 23.80 4.31
N GLY A 9 18.26 23.81 3.65
CA GLY A 9 18.38 23.45 2.23
C GLY A 9 17.56 24.41 1.35
N GLU A 10 16.59 23.86 0.63
CA GLU A 10 15.67 24.60 -0.27
C GLU A 10 14.39 25.09 0.44
N SER A 11 14.24 24.82 1.74
CA SER A 11 13.10 25.27 2.54
C SER A 11 13.50 26.34 3.54
N VAL A 12 12.57 27.23 3.90
CA VAL A 12 12.78 28.30 4.88
C VAL A 12 11.81 28.16 6.05
N VAL A 13 12.31 28.27 7.27
CA VAL A 13 11.50 28.34 8.51
C VAL A 13 11.48 29.79 8.99
N VAL A 14 10.30 30.37 9.09
CA VAL A 14 10.05 31.68 9.69
C VAL A 14 9.48 31.48 11.08
N CYS A 15 10.26 31.76 12.12
CA CYS A 15 9.80 31.73 13.50
C CYS A 15 9.21 33.09 13.84
N ILE A 16 7.93 33.10 14.22
CA ILE A 16 7.17 34.33 14.42
C ILE A 16 6.95 34.53 15.91
N GLY A 17 7.26 35.74 16.41
CA GLY A 17 7.05 36.11 17.80
C GLY A 17 5.56 36.23 18.18
N GLU A 18 5.32 36.74 19.39
CA GLU A 18 4.08 36.47 20.14
C GLU A 18 2.74 36.86 19.47
N ARG A 19 2.71 37.83 18.55
CA ARG A 19 1.45 38.40 18.04
C ARG A 19 1.53 38.77 16.56
N ILE A 20 0.53 38.31 15.79
CA ILE A 20 0.28 38.74 14.41
C ILE A 20 -1.02 39.57 14.36
N ASP A 21 -0.98 40.74 15.01
CA ASP A 21 -2.01 41.77 14.90
C ASP A 21 -1.80 42.64 13.64
N ALA A 22 -2.48 43.78 13.53
CA ALA A 22 -2.33 44.66 12.36
C ALA A 22 -0.88 45.16 12.18
N TYR A 23 -0.17 45.44 13.28
CA TYR A 23 1.23 45.86 13.24
C TYR A 23 2.14 44.67 12.96
N GLY A 24 1.93 43.54 13.64
CA GLY A 24 2.68 42.30 13.39
C GLY A 24 2.55 41.80 11.95
N ALA A 25 1.38 41.93 11.33
CA ALA A 25 1.18 41.56 9.93
C ALA A 25 2.01 42.44 8.97
N VAL A 26 2.14 43.74 9.22
CA VAL A 26 2.99 44.63 8.40
C VAL A 26 4.46 44.25 8.52
N GLU A 27 4.94 43.96 9.73
CA GLU A 27 6.33 43.54 9.94
C GLU A 27 6.60 42.15 9.33
N LEU A 28 5.64 41.23 9.41
CA LEU A 28 5.71 39.92 8.76
C LEU A 28 5.76 40.07 7.23
N ASP A 29 4.88 40.87 6.66
CA ASP A 29 4.79 41.08 5.21
C ASP A 29 6.10 41.64 4.63
N LYS A 30 6.79 42.55 5.34
CA LYS A 30 8.11 43.05 4.91
C LYS A 30 9.13 41.92 4.77
N VAL A 31 9.26 41.09 5.81
CA VAL A 31 10.20 39.95 5.79
C VAL A 31 9.82 38.94 4.70
N LEU A 32 8.52 38.69 4.52
CA LEU A 32 8.04 37.78 3.48
C LEU A 32 8.24 38.32 2.08
N GLU A 33 8.13 39.63 1.86
CA GLU A 33 8.38 40.24 0.54
C GLU A 33 9.82 40.04 0.11
N ASP A 34 10.80 40.24 1.01
CA ASP A 34 12.20 39.98 0.73
C ASP A 34 12.47 38.50 0.46
N LEU A 35 11.91 37.58 1.26
CA LEU A 35 12.08 36.14 1.06
C LEU A 35 11.44 35.65 -0.23
N LEU A 36 10.22 36.10 -0.51
CA LEU A 36 9.47 35.70 -1.69
C LEU A 36 9.94 36.42 -2.95
N ALA A 37 10.81 37.43 -2.87
CA ALA A 37 11.48 37.98 -4.05
C ALA A 37 12.36 36.91 -4.75
N GLU A 38 12.90 35.96 -3.98
CA GLU A 38 13.59 34.79 -4.49
C GLU A 38 12.59 33.85 -5.19
N GLN A 39 12.65 33.77 -6.53
CA GLN A 39 11.70 32.95 -7.31
C GLN A 39 11.92 31.44 -7.14
N SER A 40 13.13 31.00 -6.80
CA SER A 40 13.44 29.59 -6.50
C SER A 40 12.77 29.10 -5.22
N LEU A 41 12.52 30.00 -4.25
CA LEU A 41 11.90 29.66 -2.98
C LEU A 41 10.43 29.26 -3.17
N ALA A 42 10.14 27.97 -2.96
CA ALA A 42 8.81 27.39 -3.09
C ALA A 42 8.27 26.77 -1.79
N CYS A 43 9.12 26.49 -0.81
CA CYS A 43 8.73 25.79 0.42
C CYS A 43 9.05 26.64 1.66
N VAL A 44 8.02 26.99 2.42
CA VAL A 44 8.16 27.81 3.64
C VAL A 44 7.36 27.19 4.79
N ALA A 45 7.96 27.15 5.97
CA ALA A 45 7.30 26.79 7.22
C ALA A 45 7.16 28.04 8.10
N PHE A 46 5.97 28.26 8.67
CA PHE A 46 5.75 29.19 9.77
C PHE A 46 5.76 28.42 11.08
N ASP A 47 6.72 28.74 11.95
CA ASP A 47 6.73 28.28 13.32
C ASP A 47 5.91 29.26 14.17
N MET A 48 4.73 28.78 14.57
CA MET A 48 3.72 29.52 15.31
C MET A 48 3.78 29.23 16.82
N SER A 49 4.82 28.52 17.29
CA SER A 49 4.93 28.05 18.67
C SER A 49 4.84 29.17 19.72
N ASP A 50 5.29 30.37 19.38
CA ASP A 50 5.24 31.53 20.26
C ASP A 50 4.03 32.44 20.00
N VAL A 51 3.34 32.26 18.87
CA VAL A 51 2.20 33.10 18.47
C VAL A 51 1.00 32.83 19.36
N CYS A 52 0.69 33.79 20.22
CA CYS A 52 -0.43 33.80 21.15
C CYS A 52 -1.67 34.51 20.60
N TYR A 53 -1.51 35.31 19.53
CA TYR A 53 -2.60 36.09 18.95
C TYR A 53 -2.50 36.20 17.44
N LEU A 54 -3.62 35.98 16.77
CA LEU A 54 -3.78 36.09 15.32
C LEU A 54 -5.00 36.96 15.01
N SER A 55 -4.82 37.97 14.16
CA SER A 55 -5.90 38.82 13.65
C SER A 55 -6.20 38.53 12.17
N SER A 56 -7.27 39.11 11.64
CA SER A 56 -7.59 39.04 10.21
C SER A 56 -6.46 39.55 9.30
N ALA A 57 -5.61 40.47 9.79
CA ALA A 57 -4.45 40.93 9.04
C ALA A 57 -3.40 39.81 8.90
N GLY A 58 -3.09 39.10 9.98
CA GLY A 58 -2.18 37.96 9.94
C GLY A 58 -2.68 36.80 9.09
N ILE A 59 -3.99 36.53 9.10
CA ILE A 59 -4.59 35.52 8.20
C ILE A 59 -4.36 35.91 6.74
N ARG A 60 -4.50 37.19 6.37
CA ARG A 60 -4.23 37.66 5.02
C ARG A 60 -2.76 37.47 4.63
N SER A 61 -1.81 37.75 5.51
CA SER A 61 -0.37 37.49 5.28
C SER A 61 -0.12 36.01 4.98
N ILE A 62 -0.67 35.11 5.81
CA ILE A 62 -0.58 33.65 5.62
C ILE A 62 -1.15 33.24 4.24
N VAL A 63 -2.33 33.76 3.88
CA VAL A 63 -3.00 33.43 2.61
C VAL A 63 -2.24 33.98 1.41
N LYS A 64 -1.67 35.20 1.50
CA LYS A 64 -0.83 35.80 0.45
C LYS A 64 0.37 34.89 0.18
N THR A 65 1.09 34.49 1.21
CA THR A 65 2.23 33.56 1.09
C THR A 65 1.82 32.23 0.50
N LEU A 66 0.73 31.62 0.99
CA LEU A 66 0.21 30.36 0.46
C LEU A 66 -0.06 30.43 -1.05
N LYS A 67 -0.70 31.51 -1.53
CA LYS A 67 -1.00 31.69 -2.95
C LYS A 67 0.26 31.81 -3.80
N ILE A 68 1.25 32.58 -3.33
CA ILE A 68 2.53 32.76 -4.02
C ILE A 68 3.25 31.41 -4.14
N LEU A 69 3.42 30.69 -3.03
CA LEU A 69 4.12 29.40 -3.03
C LEU A 69 3.40 28.34 -3.87
N ARG A 70 2.05 28.31 -3.87
CA ARG A 70 1.27 27.43 -4.76
C ARG A 70 1.51 27.73 -6.24
N SER A 71 1.64 29.00 -6.63
CA SER A 71 1.95 29.37 -8.02
C SER A 71 3.33 28.88 -8.47
N ARG A 72 4.24 28.64 -7.51
CA ARG A 72 5.56 28.05 -7.69
C ARG A 72 5.58 26.53 -7.53
N GLN A 73 4.41 25.90 -7.50
CA GLN A 73 4.25 24.44 -7.27
C GLN A 73 4.85 23.98 -5.92
N GLY A 74 4.98 24.90 -4.97
CA GLY A 74 5.46 24.65 -3.63
C GLY A 74 4.35 24.68 -2.58
N ALA A 75 4.74 24.84 -1.32
CA ALA A 75 3.82 24.76 -0.19
C ALA A 75 4.19 25.67 0.98
N LEU A 76 3.14 26.08 1.70
CA LEU A 76 3.24 26.68 3.02
C LEU A 76 2.83 25.62 4.06
N ALA A 77 3.66 25.45 5.09
CA ALA A 77 3.34 24.65 6.27
C ALA A 77 3.29 25.55 7.51
N LEU A 78 2.35 25.29 8.43
CA LEU A 78 2.30 25.92 9.74
C LEU A 78 2.55 24.84 10.79
N CYS A 79 3.31 25.15 11.83
CA CYS A 79 3.55 24.24 12.95
C CYS A 79 3.46 24.94 14.29
N GLY A 80 3.26 24.18 15.37
CA GLY A 80 3.24 24.74 16.73
C GLY A 80 2.04 25.65 17.02
N LEU A 81 0.91 25.49 16.33
CA LEU A 81 -0.25 26.35 16.57
C LEU A 81 -0.80 26.19 17.99
N ARG A 82 -0.90 27.31 18.70
CA ARG A 82 -1.62 27.39 19.98
C ARG A 82 -3.13 27.33 19.78
N SER A 83 -3.85 26.87 20.81
CA SER A 83 -5.30 26.64 20.79
C SER A 83 -6.11 27.87 20.34
N TYR A 84 -5.78 29.06 20.84
CA TYR A 84 -6.45 30.30 20.45
C TYR A 84 -6.29 30.59 18.94
N CYS A 85 -5.06 30.56 18.42
CA CYS A 85 -4.79 30.80 17.01
C CYS A 85 -5.44 29.73 16.11
N LYS A 86 -5.46 28.48 16.55
CA LYS A 86 -6.18 27.40 15.86
C LYS A 86 -7.69 27.69 15.80
N ASN A 87 -8.31 28.08 16.90
CA ASN A 87 -9.73 28.45 16.94
C ASN A 87 -10.04 29.65 16.03
N VAL A 88 -9.13 30.63 15.97
CA VAL A 88 -9.25 31.77 15.04
C VAL A 88 -9.21 31.29 13.59
N LEU A 89 -8.28 30.41 13.21
CA LEU A 89 -8.23 29.84 11.86
C LEU A 89 -9.45 28.96 11.54
N ASP A 90 -9.93 28.17 12.51
CA ASP A 90 -11.15 27.36 12.38
C ASP A 90 -12.37 28.25 12.14
N THR A 91 -12.51 29.33 12.92
CA THR A 91 -13.59 30.33 12.77
C THR A 91 -13.52 31.04 11.41
N ALA A 92 -12.31 31.27 10.89
CA ALA A 92 -12.09 31.83 9.57
C ALA A 92 -12.22 30.80 8.41
N GLY A 93 -12.50 29.53 8.71
CA GLY A 93 -12.61 28.46 7.71
C GLY A 93 -11.28 28.07 7.05
N MET A 94 -10.14 28.45 7.63
CA MET A 94 -8.81 28.33 6.99
C MET A 94 -8.12 26.99 7.24
N THR A 95 -8.44 26.31 8.35
CA THR A 95 -7.77 25.07 8.77
C THR A 95 -7.82 23.96 7.72
N ARG A 96 -8.89 23.87 6.92
CA ARG A 96 -9.02 22.86 5.86
C ARG A 96 -8.15 23.12 4.63
N THR A 97 -7.67 24.36 4.46
CA THR A 97 -6.90 24.77 3.27
C THR A 97 -5.40 24.87 3.56
N LEU A 98 -5.02 24.92 4.85
CA LEU A 98 -3.65 25.07 5.31
C LEU A 98 -3.06 23.71 5.71
N ASN A 99 -1.77 23.52 5.42
CA ASN A 99 -1.03 22.37 5.94
C ASN A 99 -0.58 22.72 7.37
N ILE A 100 -1.27 22.18 8.37
CA ILE A 100 -1.03 22.45 9.79
C ILE A 100 -0.51 21.18 10.45
N PHE A 101 0.65 21.30 11.10
CA PHE A 101 1.34 20.20 11.76
C PHE A 101 1.52 20.51 13.24
N VAL A 102 1.69 19.46 14.05
CA VAL A 102 1.93 19.64 15.49
C VAL A 102 3.34 20.15 15.70
N SER A 103 4.31 19.51 15.05
CA SER A 103 5.73 19.79 15.24
C SER A 103 6.39 20.44 14.02
N ARG A 104 7.48 21.17 14.26
CA ARG A 104 8.35 21.68 13.19
C ARG A 104 8.89 20.54 12.32
N ASN A 105 9.19 19.39 12.93
CA ASN A 105 9.72 18.24 12.22
C ASN A 105 8.73 17.71 11.17
N GLU A 106 7.47 17.49 11.55
CA GLU A 106 6.41 17.08 10.62
C GLU A 106 6.23 18.07 9.46
N ALA A 107 6.22 19.38 9.77
CA ALA A 107 6.12 20.42 8.74
C ALA A 107 7.29 20.36 7.76
N MET A 108 8.52 20.15 8.27
CA MET A 108 9.70 20.05 7.42
C MET A 108 9.70 18.76 6.58
N THR A 109 9.29 17.62 7.13
CA THR A 109 9.13 16.38 6.36
C THR A 109 8.13 16.55 5.21
N PHE A 110 7.00 17.22 5.46
CA PHE A 110 6.04 17.55 4.40
C PHE A 110 6.63 18.50 3.34
N LEU A 111 7.35 19.55 3.75
CA LEU A 111 7.96 20.46 2.78
C LEU A 111 9.07 19.80 1.95
N GLN A 112 9.83 18.89 2.56
CA GLN A 112 10.82 18.07 1.86
C GLN A 112 10.17 17.17 0.81
N SER A 113 9.03 16.54 1.11
CA SER A 113 8.32 15.72 0.12
C SER A 113 7.80 16.57 -1.04
N VAL A 114 7.23 17.75 -0.78
CA VAL A 114 6.79 18.69 -1.84
C VAL A 114 7.97 19.14 -2.70
N GLN A 115 9.12 19.44 -2.10
CA GLN A 115 10.33 19.84 -2.83
C GLN A 115 10.86 18.69 -3.70
N TRP A 116 10.92 17.48 -3.16
CA TRP A 116 11.34 16.29 -3.91
C TRP A 116 10.42 16.05 -5.12
N GLU A 117 9.10 16.14 -4.92
CA GLU A 117 8.14 15.99 -6.02
C GLU A 117 8.37 17.01 -7.13
N ARG A 118 8.59 18.28 -6.76
CA ARG A 118 8.87 19.36 -7.70
C ARG A 118 10.14 19.05 -8.51
N GLN A 119 11.23 18.68 -7.83
CA GLN A 119 12.50 18.34 -8.48
C GLN A 119 12.37 17.12 -9.41
N ALA A 120 11.64 16.08 -8.98
CA ALA A 120 11.39 14.90 -9.79
C ALA A 120 10.57 15.21 -11.07
N LEU A 121 9.64 16.16 -11.00
CA LEU A 121 8.87 16.63 -12.15
C LEU A 121 9.68 17.52 -13.10
N GLU A 122 10.53 18.40 -12.54
CA GLU A 122 11.44 19.24 -13.32
C GLU A 122 12.47 18.37 -14.07
N ASN A 123 12.99 17.34 -13.41
CA ASN A 123 13.98 16.40 -13.96
C ASN A 123 13.33 15.21 -14.70
N TRP A 124 12.04 15.29 -15.03
CA TRP A 124 11.26 14.14 -15.52
C TRP A 124 11.92 13.44 -16.71
N ASP A 125 12.40 14.22 -17.69
CA ASP A 125 12.93 13.70 -18.96
C ASP A 125 14.30 13.02 -18.83
N ASP A 126 15.04 13.35 -17.76
CA ASP A 126 16.34 12.76 -17.42
C ASP A 126 16.24 11.58 -16.43
N LEU A 127 15.02 11.22 -16.01
CA LEU A 127 14.80 10.04 -15.18
C LEU A 127 15.20 8.77 -15.92
N GLU A 128 15.61 7.76 -15.15
CA GLU A 128 15.99 6.47 -15.70
C GLU A 128 14.80 5.82 -16.43
N ASN A 129 15.02 5.40 -17.67
CA ASN A 129 14.04 4.73 -18.51
C ASN A 129 14.58 3.41 -19.01
N MET A 130 13.78 2.35 -18.90
CA MET A 130 14.10 1.01 -19.38
C MET A 130 13.01 0.53 -20.34
N ASP A 131 13.41 0.14 -21.54
CA ASP A 131 12.52 -0.52 -22.47
C ASP A 131 12.45 -2.03 -22.20
N SER A 132 11.29 -2.59 -22.44
CA SER A 132 11.05 -4.04 -22.38
C SER A 132 10.10 -4.48 -23.48
N PRO A 133 10.00 -5.79 -23.77
CA PRO A 133 9.03 -6.29 -24.74
C PRO A 133 7.56 -5.94 -24.44
N ILE A 134 7.23 -5.66 -23.18
CA ILE A 134 5.85 -5.37 -22.74
C ILE A 134 5.55 -3.88 -22.63
N GLY A 135 6.57 -3.02 -22.68
CA GLY A 135 6.40 -1.58 -22.47
C GLY A 135 7.62 -0.89 -21.88
N GLY A 136 7.51 0.42 -21.77
CA GLY A 136 8.53 1.29 -21.17
C GLY A 136 8.30 1.49 -19.67
N PHE A 137 9.38 1.47 -18.91
CA PHE A 137 9.41 1.73 -17.46
C PHE A 137 10.24 2.97 -17.17
N ARG A 138 9.62 4.00 -16.59
CA ARG A 138 10.33 5.17 -16.06
C ARG A 138 10.41 5.07 -14.55
N PHE A 139 11.62 5.14 -14.02
CA PHE A 139 11.90 5.00 -12.59
C PHE A 139 12.14 6.36 -11.95
N ILE A 140 11.49 6.57 -10.82
CA ILE A 140 11.55 7.79 -10.00
C ILE A 140 12.07 7.36 -8.63
N PRO A 141 13.22 7.89 -8.15
CA PRO A 141 13.80 7.47 -6.87
C PRO A 141 12.89 7.79 -5.69
N GLY A 142 12.48 6.80 -4.91
CA GLY A 142 11.65 6.98 -3.72
C GLY A 142 12.46 7.09 -2.43
N GLU A 143 11.89 6.56 -1.35
CA GLU A 143 12.46 6.61 -0.01
C GLU A 143 13.61 5.60 0.18
N ASN A 144 14.64 6.01 0.91
CA ASN A 144 15.74 5.12 1.30
C ASN A 144 15.48 4.44 2.66
N SER A 145 14.29 3.88 2.80
CA SER A 145 13.80 3.18 3.98
C SER A 145 13.87 1.65 3.79
N GLN A 146 13.95 0.92 4.89
CA GLN A 146 13.79 -0.53 4.84
C GLN A 146 12.31 -0.87 4.81
N ALA A 147 11.84 -1.38 3.67
CA ALA A 147 10.47 -1.85 3.55
C ALA A 147 10.31 -3.26 4.11
N GLU A 148 9.19 -3.53 4.77
CA GLU A 148 8.80 -4.86 5.23
C GLU A 148 7.34 -5.18 4.92
N ILE A 149 7.00 -6.47 4.96
CA ILE A 149 5.61 -6.92 4.97
C ILE A 149 5.23 -7.26 6.40
N LYS A 150 4.19 -6.59 6.91
CA LYS A 150 3.51 -6.99 8.15
C LYS A 150 2.42 -7.98 7.83
N VAL A 151 2.47 -9.14 8.48
CA VAL A 151 1.47 -10.22 8.35
C VAL A 151 0.66 -10.30 9.63
N ILE A 152 -0.65 -10.09 9.51
CA ILE A 152 -1.61 -10.42 10.57
C ILE A 152 -2.17 -11.81 10.28
N GLY A 153 -2.20 -12.65 11.31
CA GLY A 153 -2.73 -14.02 11.21
C GLY A 153 -1.98 -14.89 10.20
N SER A 154 -2.71 -15.72 9.47
CA SER A 154 -2.13 -16.64 8.50
C SER A 154 -3.08 -16.93 7.34
N VAL A 155 -2.55 -16.84 6.12
CA VAL A 155 -3.28 -17.25 4.91
C VAL A 155 -3.65 -18.72 4.97
N ALA A 156 -2.85 -19.56 5.64
CA ALA A 156 -3.18 -20.97 5.83
C ALA A 156 -4.46 -21.14 6.67
N ASP A 157 -4.74 -20.26 7.63
CA ASP A 157 -5.99 -20.33 8.39
C ASP A 157 -7.19 -19.95 7.55
N VAL A 158 -7.04 -18.98 6.64
CA VAL A 158 -8.06 -18.66 5.65
C VAL A 158 -8.29 -19.86 4.71
N LEU A 159 -7.22 -20.42 4.16
CA LEU A 159 -7.32 -21.48 3.15
C LEU A 159 -7.84 -22.81 3.69
N HIS A 160 -7.61 -23.11 4.96
CA HIS A 160 -8.19 -24.27 5.64
C HIS A 160 -9.53 -23.96 6.31
N SER A 161 -10.05 -22.72 6.17
CA SER A 161 -11.27 -22.26 6.82
C SER A 161 -11.26 -22.49 8.34
N ARG A 162 -10.17 -22.08 9.01
CA ARG A 162 -9.93 -22.30 10.45
C ARG A 162 -10.17 -21.05 11.31
N VAL A 163 -10.73 -19.99 10.73
CA VAL A 163 -10.92 -18.73 11.45
C VAL A 163 -11.97 -18.89 12.55
N THR A 164 -11.61 -18.44 13.74
CA THR A 164 -12.46 -18.36 14.94
C THR A 164 -12.37 -16.94 15.52
N GLU A 165 -13.25 -16.60 16.45
CA GLU A 165 -13.22 -15.29 17.11
C GLU A 165 -11.88 -14.99 17.80
N SER A 166 -11.22 -16.00 18.37
CA SER A 166 -9.89 -15.88 19.00
C SER A 166 -8.77 -15.51 18.03
N ARG A 167 -8.98 -15.72 16.73
CA ARG A 167 -8.04 -15.40 15.65
C ARG A 167 -8.39 -14.11 14.92
N MET A 168 -9.26 -13.28 15.51
CA MET A 168 -9.66 -12.00 14.94
C MET A 168 -8.80 -10.85 15.47
N PHE A 169 -8.33 -10.01 14.56
CA PHE A 169 -7.61 -8.78 14.88
C PHE A 169 -8.49 -7.57 14.58
N SER A 170 -8.26 -6.50 15.34
CA SER A 170 -8.99 -5.25 15.23
C SER A 170 -8.04 -4.12 14.91
N ARG A 171 -8.25 -3.45 13.77
CA ARG A 171 -7.33 -2.44 13.25
C ARG A 171 -8.04 -1.14 12.95
N ARG A 172 -7.31 -0.05 13.14
CA ARG A 172 -7.69 1.26 12.63
C ARG A 172 -7.29 1.38 11.16
N PHE A 173 -7.99 2.23 10.41
CA PHE A 173 -7.71 2.45 8.97
C PHE A 173 -6.31 3.02 8.76
N SER A 174 -5.87 3.91 9.65
CA SER A 174 -4.54 4.51 9.63
C SER A 174 -3.40 3.50 9.85
N GLN A 175 -3.68 2.31 10.36
CA GLN A 175 -2.68 1.27 10.63
C GLN A 175 -2.54 0.25 9.49
N THR A 176 -3.33 0.37 8.43
CA THR A 176 -3.39 -0.62 7.34
C THR A 176 -3.40 0.08 5.98
N GLU A 177 -2.78 1.25 5.86
CA GLU A 177 -2.96 2.19 4.73
C GLU A 177 -2.73 1.56 3.34
N TYR A 178 -1.74 0.68 3.20
CA TYR A 178 -1.45 -0.08 1.99
C TYR A 178 -1.49 -1.57 2.28
N SER A 179 -2.69 -2.15 2.22
CA SER A 179 -2.87 -3.54 2.63
C SER A 179 -3.94 -4.29 1.86
N ILE A 180 -3.84 -5.62 1.87
CA ILE A 180 -4.85 -6.54 1.35
C ILE A 180 -5.09 -7.67 2.32
N GLY A 181 -6.23 -8.34 2.24
CA GLY A 181 -6.46 -9.52 3.06
C GLY A 181 -7.89 -10.04 2.99
N VAL A 182 -8.29 -10.71 4.06
CA VAL A 182 -9.68 -11.09 4.30
C VAL A 182 -10.17 -10.36 5.54
N GLY A 183 -11.39 -9.86 5.53
CA GLY A 183 -11.97 -9.15 6.65
C GLY A 183 -13.35 -8.61 6.37
N GLY A 184 -13.80 -7.76 7.27
CA GLY A 184 -15.07 -7.04 7.17
C GLY A 184 -15.15 -5.96 8.26
N LEU A 185 -16.30 -5.29 8.30
CA LEU A 185 -16.63 -4.34 9.35
C LEU A 185 -17.73 -4.91 10.24
N GLY A 186 -17.70 -4.57 11.52
CA GLY A 186 -18.75 -4.93 12.46
C GLY A 186 -18.36 -4.64 13.90
N ASN A 187 -19.37 -4.44 14.75
CA ASN A 187 -19.17 -4.11 16.15
C ASN A 187 -18.91 -5.38 16.96
N VAL A 188 -19.76 -6.39 16.78
CA VAL A 188 -19.69 -7.70 17.48
C VAL A 188 -19.48 -8.85 16.49
N PRO A 189 -18.94 -10.02 16.92
CA PRO A 189 -18.65 -11.14 16.02
C PRO A 189 -19.81 -11.58 15.11
N ALA A 190 -21.04 -11.55 15.62
CA ALA A 190 -22.23 -11.91 14.86
C ALA A 190 -22.45 -11.02 13.60
N ASP A 191 -21.93 -9.78 13.61
CA ASP A 191 -22.09 -8.84 12.50
C ASP A 191 -21.21 -9.19 11.30
N TYR A 192 -20.03 -9.79 11.54
CA TYR A 192 -18.98 -9.91 10.51
C TYR A 192 -18.48 -11.34 10.27
N MET A 193 -18.55 -12.24 11.25
CA MET A 193 -17.90 -13.56 11.16
C MET A 193 -18.42 -14.39 9.99
N LYS A 194 -19.72 -14.32 9.67
CA LYS A 194 -20.33 -15.10 8.59
C LYS A 194 -20.19 -14.48 7.21
N VAL A 195 -19.65 -13.27 7.12
CA VAL A 195 -19.56 -12.49 5.87
C VAL A 195 -18.15 -11.96 5.59
N LEU A 196 -17.12 -12.51 6.26
CA LEU A 196 -15.73 -12.14 6.00
C LEU A 196 -15.38 -12.40 4.54
N GLY A 197 -14.76 -11.43 3.89
CA GLY A 197 -14.43 -11.54 2.47
C GLY A 197 -13.18 -10.77 2.09
N ALA A 198 -12.84 -10.78 0.80
CA ALA A 198 -11.61 -10.13 0.32
C ALA A 198 -11.68 -8.62 0.57
N MET A 199 -10.59 -8.03 1.06
CA MET A 199 -10.52 -6.59 1.39
C MET A 199 -9.22 -5.95 0.91
N ILE A 200 -9.27 -4.64 0.66
CA ILE A 200 -8.13 -3.78 0.34
C ILE A 200 -8.27 -2.51 1.18
N THR A 201 -7.15 -2.02 1.67
CA THR A 201 -7.04 -0.64 2.17
C THR A 201 -5.98 0.07 1.34
N ILE A 202 -6.35 1.22 0.78
CA ILE A 202 -5.47 2.06 -0.05
C ILE A 202 -5.84 3.53 0.10
N GLY A 203 -4.87 4.37 0.45
CA GLY A 203 -5.05 5.81 0.65
C GLY A 203 -6.14 6.16 1.67
N GLY A 204 -6.13 5.45 2.80
CA GLY A 204 -7.10 5.61 3.88
C GLY A 204 -8.49 5.03 3.60
N THR A 205 -8.79 4.59 2.38
CA THR A 205 -10.09 3.97 2.04
C THR A 205 -10.00 2.47 2.21
N MET A 206 -10.99 1.86 2.86
CA MET A 206 -11.17 0.41 2.85
C MET A 206 -12.29 0.04 1.89
N ALA A 207 -12.08 -0.98 1.08
CA ALA A 207 -13.13 -1.63 0.31
C ALA A 207 -13.05 -3.15 0.51
N TRP A 208 -14.20 -3.82 0.55
CA TRP A 208 -14.27 -5.27 0.72
C TRP A 208 -15.48 -5.85 -0.02
N VAL A 209 -15.41 -7.14 -0.33
CA VAL A 209 -16.53 -7.90 -0.90
C VAL A 209 -16.98 -8.91 0.16
N PRO A 210 -18.10 -8.66 0.86
CA PRO A 210 -18.66 -9.63 1.79
C PRO A 210 -18.99 -10.96 1.13
N THR A 211 -18.95 -12.03 1.92
CA THR A 211 -19.38 -13.38 1.50
C THR A 211 -20.87 -13.62 1.80
N ASP A 212 -21.70 -12.60 1.58
CA ASP A 212 -23.14 -12.61 1.86
C ASP A 212 -24.00 -13.17 0.71
N GLY A 213 -23.37 -13.51 -0.42
CA GLY A 213 -24.01 -14.07 -1.60
C GLY A 213 -24.47 -13.03 -2.64
N HIS A 214 -24.25 -11.74 -2.42
CA HIS A 214 -24.66 -10.69 -3.36
C HIS A 214 -23.60 -10.31 -4.40
N ASP A 215 -22.34 -10.69 -4.21
CA ASP A 215 -21.19 -10.34 -5.09
C ASP A 215 -21.03 -8.81 -5.31
N LEU A 216 -21.42 -8.03 -4.30
CA LEU A 216 -21.31 -6.57 -4.30
C LEU A 216 -20.20 -6.12 -3.33
N ALA A 217 -19.42 -5.14 -3.76
CA ALA A 217 -18.40 -4.54 -2.92
C ALA A 217 -18.96 -3.41 -2.08
N ASP A 218 -18.59 -3.39 -0.80
CA ASP A 218 -18.76 -2.26 0.09
C ASP A 218 -17.47 -1.45 0.18
N PHE A 219 -17.59 -0.18 0.59
CA PHE A 219 -16.44 0.68 0.85
C PHE A 219 -16.73 1.69 1.97
N LEU A 220 -15.66 2.12 2.63
CA LEU A 220 -15.70 3.17 3.63
C LEU A 220 -14.50 4.10 3.47
N VAL A 221 -14.79 5.40 3.34
CA VAL A 221 -13.80 6.49 3.28
C VAL A 221 -13.84 7.27 4.61
N PRO A 222 -12.97 6.98 5.58
CA PRO A 222 -12.91 7.73 6.83
C PRO A 222 -12.42 9.16 6.56
N GLN A 223 -13.21 10.16 6.97
CA GLN A 223 -12.77 11.56 6.97
C GLN A 223 -11.76 11.84 8.09
N ASN A 224 -11.95 11.18 9.23
CA ASN A 224 -11.03 11.15 10.36
C ASN A 224 -11.10 9.75 10.98
N ASP A 225 -9.96 9.12 11.22
CA ASP A 225 -9.90 7.84 11.90
C ASP A 225 -10.02 8.05 13.42
N THR A 226 -11.25 8.07 13.92
CA THR A 226 -11.55 8.24 15.35
C THR A 226 -11.25 6.98 16.16
N GLY A 227 -10.98 5.84 15.50
CA GLY A 227 -10.86 4.53 16.12
C GLY A 227 -12.20 3.92 16.58
N ALA A 228 -13.35 4.56 16.28
CA ALA A 228 -14.67 4.05 16.65
C ALA A 228 -15.14 2.91 15.73
N VAL A 229 -14.74 2.94 14.45
CA VAL A 229 -14.97 1.86 13.49
C VAL A 229 -13.65 1.13 13.31
N LEU A 230 -13.69 -0.19 13.44
CA LEU A 230 -12.50 -1.03 13.35
C LEU A 230 -12.65 -2.05 12.22
N ILE A 231 -11.56 -2.24 11.49
CA ILE A 231 -11.39 -3.33 10.54
C ILE A 231 -11.23 -4.62 11.33
N ARG A 232 -12.09 -5.61 11.05
CA ARG A 232 -12.02 -6.95 11.64
C ARG A 232 -11.40 -7.87 10.61
N THR A 233 -10.22 -8.40 10.93
CA THR A 233 -9.47 -9.21 9.97
C THR A 233 -8.79 -10.41 10.64
N PRO A 234 -8.97 -11.63 10.11
CA PRO A 234 -8.18 -12.78 10.50
C PRO A 234 -6.86 -12.88 9.71
N PHE A 235 -6.74 -12.15 8.60
CA PHE A 235 -5.57 -12.18 7.74
C PHE A 235 -5.41 -10.89 6.95
N ASN A 236 -4.24 -10.26 7.08
CA ASN A 236 -3.89 -9.06 6.33
C ASN A 236 -2.39 -9.01 6.03
N LEU A 237 -2.04 -8.53 4.84
CA LEU A 237 -0.69 -8.18 4.43
C LEU A 237 -0.62 -6.67 4.25
N THR A 238 0.27 -6.01 4.99
CA THR A 238 0.50 -4.56 4.92
C THR A 238 1.91 -4.28 4.43
N ILE A 239 2.05 -3.34 3.50
CA ILE A 239 3.33 -2.72 3.13
C ILE A 239 3.70 -1.72 4.24
N ASP A 240 4.85 -1.91 4.86
CA ASP A 240 5.38 -1.01 5.88
C ASP A 240 6.76 -0.48 5.47
N GLY A 241 7.05 0.77 5.84
CA GLY A 241 8.31 1.44 5.50
C GLY A 241 8.34 2.22 4.18
N GLY A 242 7.19 2.54 3.57
CA GLY A 242 7.12 3.43 2.39
C GLY A 242 7.59 2.79 1.08
N PHE A 243 7.72 3.60 0.02
CA PHE A 243 8.07 3.11 -1.33
C PHE A 243 9.50 3.50 -1.72
N ASN A 244 10.30 2.52 -2.10
CA ASN A 244 11.71 2.72 -2.46
C ASN A 244 11.89 3.32 -3.86
N GLU A 245 10.98 3.03 -4.77
CA GLU A 245 10.94 3.60 -6.11
C GLU A 245 9.50 3.80 -6.54
N TYR A 246 9.25 4.82 -7.35
CA TYR A 246 8.01 4.93 -8.12
C TYR A 246 8.29 4.63 -9.58
N VAL A 247 7.32 4.00 -10.24
CA VAL A 247 7.47 3.51 -11.60
C VAL A 247 6.26 3.90 -12.43
N MET A 248 6.52 4.67 -13.48
CA MET A 248 5.54 4.93 -14.54
C MET A 248 5.74 3.90 -15.65
N PHE A 249 4.77 3.02 -15.82
CA PHE A 249 4.75 1.98 -16.86
C PHE A 249 3.74 2.34 -17.95
N ASN A 250 4.16 2.18 -19.21
CA ASN A 250 3.28 2.28 -20.38
C ASN A 250 3.44 1.02 -21.24
N SER A 251 2.34 0.30 -21.45
CA SER A 251 2.32 -0.91 -22.28
C SER A 251 2.50 -0.58 -23.76
N THR A 252 3.31 -1.37 -24.45
CA THR A 252 3.40 -1.37 -25.92
C THR A 252 2.51 -2.44 -26.56
N GLU A 253 2.01 -3.40 -25.77
CA GLU A 253 1.09 -4.45 -26.25
C GLU A 253 -0.32 -3.87 -26.52
N GLU A 254 -0.92 -4.30 -27.64
CA GLU A 254 -2.31 -3.94 -27.98
C GLU A 254 -3.27 -4.43 -26.88
N GLY A 255 -4.09 -3.51 -26.37
CA GLY A 255 -5.01 -3.82 -25.29
C GLY A 255 -4.34 -3.99 -23.91
N GLY A 256 -3.04 -3.74 -23.77
CA GLY A 256 -2.32 -3.78 -22.49
C GLY A 256 -1.69 -5.14 -22.17
N THR A 257 -0.72 -5.13 -21.25
CA THR A 257 -0.01 -6.33 -20.81
C THR A 257 -0.67 -6.97 -19.60
N THR A 258 -0.52 -8.27 -19.41
CA THR A 258 -1.09 -8.94 -18.23
C THR A 258 -0.34 -8.58 -16.96
N LEU A 259 -1.04 -8.62 -15.82
CA LEU A 259 -0.45 -8.39 -14.50
C LEU A 259 0.72 -9.36 -14.22
N ASP A 260 0.61 -10.62 -14.65
CA ASP A 260 1.68 -11.63 -14.66
C ASP A 260 2.96 -11.11 -15.33
N LYS A 261 2.84 -10.65 -16.58
CA LYS A 261 3.96 -10.13 -17.37
C LYS A 261 4.54 -8.86 -16.76
N LEU A 262 3.68 -7.96 -16.28
CA LEU A 262 4.10 -6.73 -15.61
C LEU A 262 5.00 -7.02 -14.41
N TYR A 263 4.57 -7.91 -13.50
CA TYR A 263 5.37 -8.31 -12.33
C TYR A 263 6.68 -8.99 -12.74
N ARG A 264 6.67 -9.88 -13.75
CA ARG A 264 7.92 -10.46 -14.29
C ARG A 264 8.88 -9.40 -14.80
N GLY A 265 8.37 -8.38 -15.49
CA GLY A 265 9.15 -7.21 -15.93
C GLY A 265 9.77 -6.47 -14.76
N LEU A 266 8.97 -6.18 -13.72
CA LEU A 266 9.44 -5.54 -12.49
C LEU A 266 10.53 -6.37 -11.80
N PHE A 267 10.36 -7.69 -11.64
CA PHE A 267 11.38 -8.55 -11.03
C PHE A 267 12.67 -8.59 -11.83
N LEU A 268 12.59 -8.68 -13.16
CA LEU A 268 13.77 -8.67 -14.03
C LEU A 268 14.55 -7.36 -13.90
N LEU A 269 13.86 -6.23 -13.92
CA LEU A 269 14.47 -4.91 -13.78
C LEU A 269 15.02 -4.70 -12.37
N ALA A 270 14.31 -5.15 -11.33
CA ALA A 270 14.78 -5.13 -9.96
C ALA A 270 16.10 -5.88 -9.80
N ARG A 271 16.22 -7.12 -10.30
CA ARG A 271 17.49 -7.89 -10.28
C ARG A 271 18.66 -7.16 -10.92
N ARG A 272 18.40 -6.44 -12.02
CA ARG A 272 19.45 -5.74 -12.77
C ARG A 272 19.89 -4.45 -12.10
N ARG A 273 18.96 -3.74 -11.47
CA ARG A 273 19.17 -2.36 -10.97
C ARG A 273 19.42 -2.28 -9.47
N ARG A 274 18.87 -3.21 -8.69
CA ARG A 274 18.81 -3.14 -7.22
C ARG A 274 19.60 -4.28 -6.58
N ARG A 275 20.61 -3.92 -5.78
CA ARG A 275 21.41 -4.89 -5.02
C ARG A 275 20.70 -5.42 -3.78
N ASP A 276 19.73 -4.66 -3.28
CA ASP A 276 18.90 -4.98 -2.12
C ASP A 276 17.63 -5.77 -2.48
N PHE A 277 17.39 -6.07 -3.77
CA PHE A 277 16.28 -6.91 -4.17
C PHE A 277 16.51 -8.37 -3.78
N LYS A 278 15.63 -8.90 -2.93
CA LYS A 278 15.69 -10.27 -2.39
C LYS A 278 14.51 -11.14 -2.85
N GLY A 279 13.96 -10.88 -4.04
CA GLY A 279 12.88 -11.73 -4.59
C GLY A 279 11.44 -11.38 -4.15
N VAL A 280 11.21 -10.45 -3.23
CA VAL A 280 9.85 -10.04 -2.81
C VAL A 280 9.65 -8.55 -2.99
N ILE A 281 8.51 -8.16 -3.57
CA ILE A 281 8.09 -6.76 -3.69
C ILE A 281 6.67 -6.55 -3.16
N GLY A 282 6.45 -5.40 -2.53
CA GLY A 282 5.13 -4.81 -2.32
C GLY A 282 4.87 -3.74 -3.37
N VAL A 283 3.66 -3.68 -3.92
CA VAL A 283 3.27 -2.71 -4.95
C VAL A 283 1.94 -2.09 -4.57
N ALA A 284 1.87 -0.76 -4.56
CA ALA A 284 0.63 -0.02 -4.58
C ALA A 284 0.59 0.88 -5.82
N ALA A 285 -0.56 1.02 -6.47
CA ALA A 285 -0.59 1.68 -7.77
C ALA A 285 -1.93 2.31 -8.13
N TRP A 286 -1.88 3.35 -8.97
CA TRP A 286 -2.97 3.69 -9.88
C TRP A 286 -2.71 2.98 -11.21
N THR A 287 -3.62 2.10 -11.62
CA THR A 287 -3.55 1.37 -12.89
C THR A 287 -4.72 1.71 -13.82
N GLN A 288 -4.46 1.85 -15.11
CA GLN A 288 -5.44 1.83 -16.18
C GLN A 288 -5.62 0.39 -16.66
N VAL A 289 -6.81 -0.16 -16.48
CA VAL A 289 -7.12 -1.57 -16.73
C VAL A 289 -8.08 -1.68 -17.91
N SER A 290 -7.62 -2.28 -19.00
CA SER A 290 -8.43 -2.49 -20.21
C SER A 290 -9.39 -3.67 -20.04
N GLU A 291 -8.93 -4.75 -19.39
CA GLU A 291 -9.69 -5.96 -19.09
C GLU A 291 -9.39 -6.42 -17.67
N LEU A 292 -10.35 -6.28 -16.76
CA LEU A 292 -10.23 -6.73 -15.38
C LEU A 292 -10.81 -8.13 -15.22
N MET A 293 -9.99 -9.05 -14.72
CA MET A 293 -10.38 -10.42 -14.39
C MET A 293 -10.33 -10.60 -12.88
N ALA A 294 -11.40 -11.08 -12.25
CA ALA A 294 -11.45 -11.24 -10.80
C ALA A 294 -11.58 -12.70 -10.35
N GLY A 295 -11.12 -12.95 -9.12
CA GLY A 295 -11.51 -14.09 -8.31
C GLY A 295 -12.33 -13.59 -7.11
N THR A 296 -13.48 -14.22 -6.85
CA THR A 296 -14.35 -13.88 -5.73
C THR A 296 -14.38 -15.04 -4.75
N LEU A 297 -14.03 -14.76 -3.49
CA LEU A 297 -14.26 -15.68 -2.38
C LEU A 297 -15.76 -15.67 -2.08
N MET A 298 -16.40 -16.84 -2.10
CA MET A 298 -17.86 -16.97 -2.00
C MET A 298 -18.34 -17.25 -0.57
N CYS A 299 -17.49 -17.83 0.27
CA CYS A 299 -17.84 -18.27 1.62
C CYS A 299 -16.85 -17.70 2.64
N SER A 300 -17.37 -17.29 3.81
CA SER A 300 -16.53 -16.84 4.92
C SER A 300 -15.62 -17.98 5.40
N PRO A 301 -14.30 -17.78 5.57
CA PRO A 301 -13.35 -18.84 5.89
C PRO A 301 -13.32 -19.20 7.39
N ILE A 302 -14.49 -19.34 8.01
CA ILE A 302 -14.65 -19.68 9.43
C ILE A 302 -14.72 -21.19 9.65
N SER A 303 -14.36 -21.64 10.86
CA SER A 303 -14.37 -23.07 11.20
C SER A 303 -15.73 -23.75 11.00
N GLU A 304 -16.84 -23.01 11.18
CA GLU A 304 -18.21 -23.49 10.94
C GLU A 304 -18.43 -23.92 9.49
N PHE A 305 -17.79 -23.24 8.54
CA PHE A 305 -17.98 -23.48 7.11
C PHE A 305 -16.91 -24.39 6.52
N ALA A 306 -15.97 -24.90 7.32
CA ALA A 306 -14.84 -25.67 6.81
C ALA A 306 -15.27 -26.89 5.95
N PRO A 307 -14.59 -27.17 4.81
CA PRO A 307 -14.92 -28.31 3.97
C PRO A 307 -14.88 -29.63 4.75
N ALA A 308 -15.95 -30.43 4.64
CA ALA A 308 -16.09 -31.68 5.39
C ALA A 308 -14.98 -32.72 5.08
N ASN A 309 -14.34 -32.61 3.91
CA ASN A 309 -13.24 -33.48 3.50
C ASN A 309 -11.87 -33.08 4.12
N GLY A 310 -11.80 -32.00 4.91
CA GLY A 310 -10.59 -31.51 5.56
C GLY A 310 -9.56 -30.88 4.63
N LYS A 311 -9.84 -30.79 3.32
CA LYS A 311 -8.96 -30.17 2.33
C LYS A 311 -9.17 -28.66 2.29
N THR A 312 -8.23 -27.94 1.67
CA THR A 312 -8.30 -26.48 1.57
C THR A 312 -9.43 -26.02 0.66
N ILE A 313 -9.84 -24.76 0.79
CA ILE A 313 -10.86 -24.11 -0.03
C ILE A 313 -10.41 -23.88 -1.48
N ILE A 314 -9.12 -24.05 -1.76
CA ILE A 314 -8.51 -23.96 -3.09
C ILE A 314 -8.18 -25.33 -3.68
N ASP A 315 -8.37 -26.42 -2.93
CA ASP A 315 -8.24 -27.78 -3.47
C ASP A 315 -9.22 -27.94 -4.63
N PRO A 316 -8.83 -28.59 -5.75
CA PRO A 316 -9.69 -28.75 -6.92
C PRO A 316 -11.10 -29.30 -6.62
N VAL A 317 -11.25 -30.12 -5.57
CA VAL A 317 -12.55 -30.68 -5.16
C VAL A 317 -13.46 -29.64 -4.51
N ASN A 318 -12.90 -28.64 -3.81
CA ASN A 318 -13.66 -27.62 -3.07
C ASN A 318 -13.73 -26.28 -3.83
N SER A 319 -12.76 -26.02 -4.71
CA SER A 319 -12.48 -24.70 -5.30
C SER A 319 -13.69 -24.06 -5.98
N GLY A 320 -14.56 -24.85 -6.63
CA GLY A 320 -15.75 -24.33 -7.32
C GLY A 320 -16.86 -23.84 -6.38
N GLU A 321 -16.93 -24.34 -5.15
CA GLU A 321 -17.91 -23.90 -4.15
C GLU A 321 -17.42 -22.65 -3.40
N TRP A 322 -16.11 -22.48 -3.30
CA TRP A 322 -15.48 -21.41 -2.52
C TRP A 322 -15.03 -20.22 -3.35
N TRP A 323 -14.76 -20.43 -4.64
CA TRP A 323 -14.20 -19.40 -5.51
C TRP A 323 -14.91 -19.35 -6.85
N THR A 324 -15.42 -18.16 -7.19
CA THR A 324 -15.75 -17.83 -8.57
C THR A 324 -14.52 -17.24 -9.24
N ARG A 325 -14.19 -17.67 -10.45
CA ARG A 325 -13.11 -17.11 -11.27
C ARG A 325 -13.68 -16.68 -12.60
N ASP A 326 -13.54 -15.40 -12.91
CA ASP A 326 -14.10 -14.84 -14.14
C ASP A 326 -13.49 -15.51 -15.38
N SER A 327 -14.32 -15.94 -16.32
CA SER A 327 -13.91 -16.43 -17.64
C SER A 327 -13.91 -15.32 -18.70
N LEU A 328 -14.66 -14.25 -18.45
CA LEU A 328 -14.74 -13.04 -19.27
C LEU A 328 -14.42 -11.80 -18.41
N PRO A 329 -13.90 -10.70 -18.99
CA PRO A 329 -13.62 -9.49 -18.23
C PRO A 329 -14.86 -8.94 -17.55
N ARG A 330 -14.78 -8.80 -16.22
CA ARG A 330 -15.84 -8.25 -15.37
C ARG A 330 -15.99 -6.75 -15.55
N HIS A 331 -14.86 -6.06 -15.66
CA HIS A 331 -14.82 -4.64 -16.01
C HIS A 331 -13.90 -4.42 -17.20
N ARG A 332 -14.22 -3.38 -17.98
CA ARG A 332 -13.41 -2.95 -19.13
C ARG A 332 -13.16 -1.46 -19.06
N ASN A 333 -11.95 -1.05 -19.43
CA ASN A 333 -11.54 0.35 -19.50
C ASN A 333 -11.82 1.12 -18.19
N VAL A 334 -11.32 0.59 -17.07
CA VAL A 334 -11.51 1.17 -15.74
C VAL A 334 -10.21 1.71 -15.16
N THR A 335 -10.34 2.60 -14.18
CA THR A 335 -9.25 2.95 -13.29
C THR A 335 -9.29 2.03 -12.08
N CYS A 336 -8.13 1.53 -11.64
CA CYS A 336 -8.02 0.83 -10.37
C CYS A 336 -6.96 1.43 -9.49
N LEU A 337 -7.25 1.50 -8.19
CA LEU A 337 -6.25 1.64 -7.15
C LEU A 337 -5.94 0.24 -6.64
N THR A 338 -4.73 -0.24 -6.85
CA THR A 338 -4.32 -1.60 -6.53
C THR A 338 -3.29 -1.62 -5.41
N CYS A 339 -3.37 -2.66 -4.59
CA CYS A 339 -2.31 -3.03 -3.65
C CYS A 339 -2.05 -4.51 -3.83
N GLY A 340 -0.79 -4.90 -3.83
CA GLY A 340 -0.41 -6.28 -4.06
C GLY A 340 1.01 -6.60 -3.68
N PHE A 341 1.28 -7.90 -3.70
CA PHE A 341 2.55 -8.47 -3.32
C PHE A 341 2.96 -9.49 -4.37
N GLY A 342 4.26 -9.49 -4.69
CA GLY A 342 4.86 -10.41 -5.64
C GLY A 342 6.06 -11.12 -5.02
N VAL A 343 6.11 -12.44 -5.17
CA VAL A 343 7.26 -13.28 -4.79
C VAL A 343 7.82 -13.93 -6.04
N ASP A 344 9.07 -13.63 -6.37
CA ASP A 344 9.82 -14.27 -7.46
C ASP A 344 10.45 -15.58 -6.96
N LEU A 345 9.92 -16.71 -7.44
CA LEU A 345 10.35 -18.05 -7.03
C LEU A 345 11.68 -18.47 -7.68
N SER A 346 12.23 -17.68 -8.60
CA SER A 346 13.57 -17.92 -9.16
C SER A 346 14.69 -17.32 -8.31
N CYS A 347 14.36 -16.51 -7.30
CA CYS A 347 15.32 -15.93 -6.37
C CYS A 347 15.60 -16.86 -5.19
N ASP A 348 16.76 -16.68 -4.54
CA ASP A 348 17.01 -17.27 -3.23
C ASP A 348 16.22 -16.53 -2.16
N LEU A 349 15.20 -17.21 -1.60
CA LEU A 349 14.31 -16.69 -0.57
C LEU A 349 14.79 -17.04 0.85
N SER A 350 15.98 -17.63 1.02
CA SER A 350 16.55 -17.97 2.34
C SER A 350 16.78 -16.76 3.25
N ALA A 351 16.78 -15.55 2.69
CA ALA A 351 16.86 -14.30 3.43
C ALA A 351 15.60 -14.00 4.29
N TYR A 352 14.47 -14.68 4.04
CA TYR A 352 13.25 -14.50 4.84
C TYR A 352 13.01 -15.66 5.79
N GLU A 353 12.38 -15.36 6.92
CA GLU A 353 11.87 -16.38 7.81
C GLU A 353 10.77 -17.18 7.09
N GLN A 354 10.94 -18.50 7.01
CA GLN A 354 9.98 -19.41 6.37
C GLN A 354 8.57 -19.22 6.94
N ALA A 355 8.44 -19.06 8.26
CA ALA A 355 7.15 -18.83 8.91
C ALA A 355 6.42 -17.59 8.37
N GLY A 356 7.15 -16.51 8.05
CA GLY A 356 6.57 -15.31 7.44
C GLY A 356 6.08 -15.55 6.02
N LEU A 357 6.88 -16.23 5.19
CA LEU A 357 6.50 -16.59 3.83
C LEU A 357 5.24 -17.47 3.81
N TYR A 358 5.21 -18.53 4.64
CA TYR A 358 4.06 -19.43 4.74
C TYR A 358 2.82 -18.76 5.31
N ALA A 359 2.98 -17.82 6.23
CA ALA A 359 1.85 -17.09 6.78
C ALA A 359 1.24 -16.11 5.77
N GLY A 360 2.05 -15.55 4.85
CA GLY A 360 1.58 -14.54 3.91
C GLY A 360 1.20 -15.04 2.52
N PHE A 361 1.84 -16.10 2.03
CA PHE A 361 1.79 -16.48 0.62
C PHE A 361 1.37 -17.94 0.44
N TYR A 362 0.70 -18.19 -0.68
CA TYR A 362 0.27 -19.52 -1.09
C TYR A 362 0.26 -19.62 -2.61
N ILE A 363 0.23 -20.85 -3.11
CA ILE A 363 0.06 -21.15 -4.53
C ILE A 363 -1.34 -21.73 -4.70
N ASP A 364 -2.18 -21.08 -5.51
CA ASP A 364 -3.49 -21.62 -5.89
C ASP A 364 -3.30 -22.67 -6.99
N PRO A 365 -3.53 -23.98 -6.76
CA PRO A 365 -3.35 -25.01 -7.77
C PRO A 365 -4.17 -24.77 -9.05
N ALA A 366 -5.33 -24.11 -8.94
CA ALA A 366 -6.19 -23.83 -10.09
C ALA A 366 -5.64 -22.74 -11.02
N THR A 367 -4.71 -21.92 -10.52
CA THR A 367 -4.05 -20.85 -11.31
C THR A 367 -2.54 -20.99 -11.37
N ALA A 368 -1.98 -21.97 -10.66
CA ALA A 368 -0.58 -22.36 -10.66
C ALA A 368 -0.23 -22.93 -12.04
N GLY A 369 0.16 -22.05 -12.96
CA GLY A 369 0.93 -22.44 -14.12
C GLY A 369 2.43 -22.49 -13.80
N ASP A 370 3.26 -22.71 -14.82
CA ASP A 370 4.71 -22.56 -14.75
C ASP A 370 5.09 -21.06 -14.74
N LYS A 371 4.66 -20.37 -13.69
CA LYS A 371 4.75 -18.91 -13.63
C LYS A 371 6.05 -18.41 -13.03
N GLY A 372 6.72 -19.23 -12.23
CA GLY A 372 7.96 -18.86 -11.53
C GLY A 372 7.78 -17.73 -10.51
N HIS A 373 6.56 -17.38 -10.14
CA HIS A 373 6.26 -16.33 -9.16
C HIS A 373 4.87 -16.52 -8.52
N ILE A 374 4.64 -15.88 -7.37
CA ILE A 374 3.36 -15.82 -6.65
C ILE A 374 2.88 -14.38 -6.64
N LEU A 375 1.64 -14.13 -7.04
CA LEU A 375 0.99 -12.82 -6.96
C LEU A 375 -0.23 -12.85 -6.05
N ASN A 376 -0.39 -11.79 -5.26
CA ASN A 376 -1.65 -11.51 -4.57
C ASN A 376 -1.96 -10.03 -4.73
N ASN A 377 -2.95 -9.69 -5.55
CA ASN A 377 -3.30 -8.32 -5.88
C ASN A 377 -4.79 -8.10 -5.65
N HIS A 378 -5.13 -7.04 -4.93
CA HIS A 378 -6.50 -6.56 -4.82
C HIS A 378 -6.59 -5.18 -5.49
N GLY A 379 -7.77 -4.82 -5.96
CA GLY A 379 -8.02 -3.54 -6.62
C GLY A 379 -9.37 -2.97 -6.25
N ALA A 380 -9.38 -1.70 -5.82
CA ALA A 380 -10.57 -0.87 -5.81
C ALA A 380 -10.78 -0.31 -7.22
N VAL A 381 -11.95 -0.54 -7.79
CA VAL A 381 -12.31 -0.25 -9.19
C VAL A 381 -13.13 1.03 -9.22
N PHE A 382 -12.75 1.92 -10.11
CA PHE A 382 -13.40 3.21 -10.32
C PHE A 382 -13.77 3.38 -11.79
N GLU A 383 -14.68 4.29 -12.07
CA GLU A 383 -14.89 4.79 -13.43
C GLU A 383 -13.58 5.29 -14.04
N ARG A 384 -13.52 5.25 -15.38
CA ARG A 384 -12.30 5.61 -16.10
C ARG A 384 -11.93 7.07 -15.83
N LEU A 385 -10.80 7.26 -15.14
CA LEU A 385 -10.19 8.58 -14.98
C LEU A 385 -8.95 8.67 -15.87
N GLN A 386 -8.77 9.76 -16.59
CA GLN A 386 -7.56 9.97 -17.38
C GLN A 386 -6.34 10.08 -16.46
N MET A 387 -5.36 9.21 -16.68
CA MET A 387 -4.08 9.25 -15.98
C MET A 387 -3.21 10.39 -16.51
N PRO A 388 -2.64 11.25 -15.64
CA PRO A 388 -1.67 12.26 -16.04
C PRO A 388 -0.43 11.68 -16.71
N GLU A 389 0.21 12.47 -17.57
CA GLU A 389 1.45 12.03 -18.24
C GLU A 389 2.65 11.89 -17.30
N ARG A 390 2.72 12.80 -16.32
CA ARG A 390 3.79 12.89 -15.34
C ARG A 390 3.21 12.76 -13.94
N MET A 391 3.73 11.84 -13.16
CA MET A 391 3.28 11.54 -11.81
C MET A 391 4.48 11.13 -10.97
N VAL A 392 4.58 11.67 -9.76
CA VAL A 392 5.70 11.41 -8.84
C VAL A 392 5.23 11.07 -7.43
N SER A 393 3.94 11.24 -7.12
CA SER A 393 3.40 11.08 -5.77
C SER A 393 2.18 10.18 -5.77
N LEU A 394 2.29 9.00 -5.17
CA LEU A 394 1.21 8.02 -5.17
C LEU A 394 0.05 8.48 -4.28
N ASP A 395 0.33 9.11 -3.14
CA ASP A 395 -0.70 9.64 -2.24
C ASP A 395 -1.57 10.69 -2.93
N LYS A 396 -0.95 11.65 -3.64
CA LYS A 396 -1.69 12.66 -4.42
C LYS A 396 -2.51 12.02 -5.53
N SER A 397 -1.95 10.98 -6.15
CA SER A 397 -2.59 10.20 -7.21
C SER A 397 -3.84 9.47 -6.70
N ILE A 398 -3.74 8.81 -5.55
CA ILE A 398 -4.87 8.14 -4.90
C ILE A 398 -5.96 9.14 -4.52
N ARG A 399 -5.60 10.25 -3.85
CA ARG A 399 -6.55 11.31 -3.49
C ARG A 399 -7.25 11.89 -4.72
N GLN A 400 -6.54 12.00 -5.85
CA GLN A 400 -7.13 12.46 -7.09
C GLN A 400 -8.18 11.48 -7.63
N VAL A 401 -7.90 10.17 -7.61
CA VAL A 401 -8.86 9.15 -8.06
C VAL A 401 -10.09 9.16 -7.16
N THR A 402 -9.91 9.08 -5.84
CA THR A 402 -11.03 9.04 -4.89
C THR A 402 -11.89 10.31 -4.89
N ALA A 403 -11.31 11.46 -5.27
CA ALA A 403 -12.04 12.72 -5.33
C ALA A 403 -12.75 12.97 -6.67
N LYS A 404 -12.31 12.33 -7.77
CA LYS A 404 -12.78 12.65 -9.14
C LYS A 404 -13.46 11.50 -9.87
N ALA A 405 -13.31 10.26 -9.40
CA ALA A 405 -13.87 9.08 -10.04
C ALA A 405 -14.86 8.37 -9.10
N GLU A 406 -15.97 7.88 -9.65
CA GLU A 406 -16.94 7.11 -8.88
C GLU A 406 -16.42 5.70 -8.63
N PHE A 407 -16.54 5.24 -7.38
CA PHE A 407 -16.26 3.85 -7.01
C PHE A 407 -17.29 2.92 -7.64
N LYS A 408 -16.83 1.85 -8.29
CA LYS A 408 -17.68 0.85 -8.94
C LYS A 408 -17.70 -0.48 -8.23
N ASP A 409 -16.54 -0.92 -7.74
CA ASP A 409 -16.34 -2.30 -7.30
C ASP A 409 -15.02 -2.47 -6.54
N MET A 410 -14.81 -3.64 -5.92
CA MET A 410 -13.54 -4.06 -5.38
C MET A 410 -13.34 -5.54 -5.71
N ARG A 411 -12.13 -5.94 -6.14
CA ARG A 411 -11.86 -7.35 -6.49
C ARG A 411 -10.46 -7.80 -6.10
N LYS A 412 -10.34 -9.09 -5.78
CA LYS A 412 -9.05 -9.79 -5.91
C LYS A 412 -8.78 -10.02 -7.39
N LEU A 413 -7.71 -9.43 -7.89
CA LEU A 413 -7.36 -9.43 -9.31
C LEU A 413 -6.70 -10.76 -9.67
N ARG A 414 -7.07 -11.30 -10.83
CA ARG A 414 -6.37 -12.42 -11.46
C ARG A 414 -5.20 -11.89 -12.28
N ASP A 415 -4.14 -12.69 -12.35
CA ASP A 415 -2.89 -12.32 -13.03
C ASP A 415 -3.04 -12.06 -14.54
N ASN A 416 -4.14 -12.50 -15.15
CA ASN A 416 -4.48 -12.27 -16.55
C ASN A 416 -5.27 -10.96 -16.79
N SER A 417 -5.49 -10.15 -15.76
CA SER A 417 -5.99 -8.77 -15.93
C SER A 417 -5.00 -7.95 -16.76
N LYS A 418 -5.49 -7.16 -17.71
CA LYS A 418 -4.66 -6.38 -18.64
C LYS A 418 -4.54 -4.92 -18.24
N ILE A 419 -3.30 -4.46 -18.14
CA ILE A 419 -2.89 -3.13 -17.72
C ILE A 419 -2.28 -2.39 -18.92
N THR A 420 -2.83 -1.22 -19.24
CA THR A 420 -2.30 -0.38 -20.32
C THR A 420 -1.30 0.64 -19.80
N ARG A 421 -1.53 1.16 -18.59
CA ARG A 421 -0.66 2.15 -17.94
C ARG A 421 -0.72 1.97 -16.43
N ALA A 422 0.38 2.19 -15.73
CA ALA A 422 0.40 2.14 -14.28
C ALA A 422 1.39 3.15 -13.69
N PHE A 423 0.98 3.82 -12.62
CA PHE A 423 1.89 4.54 -11.74
C PHE A 423 1.95 3.79 -10.41
N MET A 424 3.11 3.19 -10.13
CA MET A 424 3.32 2.21 -9.06
C MET A 424 4.31 2.74 -8.05
N GLY A 425 4.01 2.69 -6.76
CA GLY A 425 5.02 2.69 -5.69
C GLY A 425 5.48 1.26 -5.45
N ILE A 426 6.80 1.04 -5.44
CA ILE A 426 7.43 -0.28 -5.25
C ILE A 426 8.24 -0.29 -3.97
N SER A 427 7.98 -1.28 -3.14
CA SER A 427 8.72 -1.60 -1.92
C SER A 427 9.55 -2.86 -2.13
N TYR A 428 10.88 -2.76 -2.01
CA TYR A 428 11.78 -3.91 -2.08
C TYR A 428 11.92 -4.52 -0.69
N ILE A 429 11.17 -5.61 -0.48
CA ILE A 429 10.93 -6.14 0.87
C ILE A 429 12.21 -6.72 1.45
N GLN A 430 12.59 -6.21 2.62
CA GLN A 430 13.77 -6.66 3.36
C GLN A 430 13.44 -7.67 4.44
N LYS A 431 12.18 -7.68 4.91
CA LYS A 431 11.70 -8.51 6.00
C LYS A 431 10.21 -8.83 5.85
N ILE A 432 9.80 -10.00 6.32
CA ILE A 432 8.39 -10.35 6.51
C ILE A 432 8.23 -10.68 7.99
N SER A 433 7.38 -9.93 8.69
CA SER A 433 7.22 -10.08 10.14
C SER A 433 5.76 -10.23 10.54
N GLN A 434 5.52 -11.06 11.56
CA GLN A 434 4.20 -11.18 12.18
C GLN A 434 3.88 -9.93 12.98
N ASP A 435 2.69 -9.38 12.76
CA ASP A 435 2.13 -8.26 13.50
C ASP A 435 1.02 -8.76 14.42
N SER A 436 1.27 -8.66 15.73
CA SER A 436 0.32 -9.05 16.77
C SER A 436 -0.50 -7.88 17.32
N SER A 437 -0.28 -6.65 16.83
CA SER A 437 -0.97 -5.47 17.32
C SER A 437 -2.45 -5.47 16.88
N GLY A 438 -3.34 -5.13 17.83
CA GLY A 438 -4.79 -5.17 17.63
C GLY A 438 -5.45 -6.51 17.93
N TRP A 439 -4.71 -7.49 18.46
CA TRP A 439 -5.28 -8.76 18.94
C TRP A 439 -6.11 -8.55 20.22
N GLN A 440 -7.32 -9.10 20.28
CA GLN A 440 -8.25 -8.94 21.42
C GLN A 440 -8.44 -10.20 22.28
N GLY A 441 -7.55 -11.20 22.17
CA GLY A 441 -7.60 -12.39 23.02
C GLY A 441 -7.25 -12.08 24.49
N GLY A 442 -8.25 -11.97 25.34
CA GLY A 442 -8.11 -12.01 26.79
C GLY A 442 -8.08 -13.45 27.28
N GLY A 443 -7.01 -13.82 27.98
CA GLY A 443 -6.85 -15.15 28.57
C GLY A 443 -5.66 -15.88 27.99
N THR A 444 -4.84 -16.40 28.88
CA THR A 444 -3.71 -17.28 28.63
C THR A 444 -4.16 -18.52 27.85
N GLU A 445 -4.27 -18.43 26.52
CA GLU A 445 -3.80 -19.57 25.73
C GLU A 445 -2.30 -19.49 25.82
N ALA A 446 -1.73 -20.48 26.52
CA ALA A 446 -0.31 -20.72 26.59
C ALA A 446 0.30 -20.35 25.25
N LEU A 447 1.29 -19.42 25.26
CA LEU A 447 2.27 -19.25 24.19
C LEU A 447 2.29 -20.55 23.43
N ILE A 448 1.71 -20.60 22.22
CA ILE A 448 1.85 -21.79 21.39
C ILE A 448 3.35 -21.92 21.31
N SER A 449 3.91 -22.83 22.11
CA SER A 449 5.35 -22.89 22.25
C SER A 449 5.82 -23.06 20.83
N ARG A 450 6.90 -22.39 20.42
CA ARG A 450 7.47 -22.64 19.08
C ARG A 450 7.50 -24.15 18.77
N GLY A 451 7.69 -24.97 19.81
CA GLY A 451 7.55 -26.43 19.78
C GLY A 451 6.16 -27.01 19.46
N LEU A 452 5.01 -26.44 19.83
CA LEU A 452 3.68 -27.00 19.49
C LEU A 452 3.27 -26.68 18.04
N ALA A 453 3.62 -25.49 17.54
CA ALA A 453 3.47 -25.15 16.12
C ALA A 453 4.43 -25.99 15.26
N ASP A 454 5.70 -26.12 15.66
CA ASP A 454 6.68 -27.02 15.03
C ASP A 454 6.28 -28.50 15.12
N LYS A 455 5.64 -28.91 16.22
CA LYS A 455 5.19 -30.29 16.41
C LYS A 455 3.94 -30.59 15.60
N ARG A 456 3.04 -29.62 15.42
CA ARG A 456 1.90 -29.72 14.47
C ARG A 456 2.40 -29.73 13.02
N TYR A 457 3.37 -28.89 12.68
CA TYR A 457 4.06 -28.91 11.38
C TYR A 457 4.74 -30.26 11.12
N ARG A 458 5.44 -30.82 12.12
CA ARG A 458 6.04 -32.16 12.04
C ARG A 458 4.98 -33.27 11.96
N MET A 459 3.88 -33.18 12.69
CA MET A 459 2.77 -34.14 12.59
C MET A 459 2.02 -34.08 11.25
N GLU A 460 1.92 -32.89 10.63
CA GLU A 460 1.39 -32.71 9.27
C GLU A 460 2.40 -33.20 8.21
N ALA A 461 3.70 -33.12 8.49
CA ALA A 461 4.75 -33.74 7.67
C ALA A 461 4.82 -35.27 7.83
N ASP A 462 4.49 -35.80 9.02
CA ASP A 462 4.64 -37.21 9.40
C ASP A 462 3.31 -38.00 9.42
N GLY A 463 2.24 -37.48 8.80
CA GLY A 463 0.97 -38.19 8.58
C GLY A 463 1.04 -39.16 7.37
N PRO A 464 0.81 -40.48 7.51
CA PRO A 464 1.49 -41.49 6.68
C PRO A 464 0.81 -41.86 5.35
N ALA A 465 0.11 -40.96 4.66
CA ALA A 465 -0.52 -41.30 3.35
C ALA A 465 -0.62 -40.14 2.32
N VAL A 466 0.16 -39.09 2.48
CA VAL A 466 0.42 -38.01 1.49
C VAL A 466 1.92 -37.88 1.07
N PRO A 467 2.94 -38.45 1.76
CA PRO A 467 4.35 -38.26 1.42
C PRO A 467 4.84 -38.80 0.06
N GLU A 468 4.39 -39.98 -0.40
CA GLU A 468 5.06 -40.66 -1.53
C GLU A 468 5.02 -39.89 -2.86
N LYS A 469 3.96 -39.13 -3.16
CA LYS A 469 3.93 -38.27 -4.36
C LYS A 469 4.65 -36.93 -4.19
N ARG A 470 4.82 -36.44 -2.96
CA ARG A 470 5.52 -35.18 -2.67
C ARG A 470 7.03 -35.39 -2.74
N ASP A 471 7.52 -36.52 -2.26
CA ASP A 471 8.94 -36.87 -2.33
C ASP A 471 9.36 -37.24 -3.76
N GLU A 472 8.48 -37.82 -4.58
CA GLU A 472 8.72 -38.02 -6.02
C GLU A 472 8.85 -36.69 -6.78
N GLU A 473 8.01 -35.69 -6.48
CA GLU A 473 8.06 -34.38 -7.15
C GLU A 473 9.21 -33.50 -6.66
N ILE A 474 9.51 -33.52 -5.36
CA ILE A 474 10.70 -32.83 -4.80
C ILE A 474 11.99 -33.48 -5.31
N SER A 475 12.04 -34.80 -5.43
CA SER A 475 13.20 -35.53 -5.98
C SER A 475 13.38 -35.26 -7.48
N LYS A 476 12.29 -35.08 -8.25
CA LYS A 476 12.37 -34.64 -9.65
C LYS A 476 12.91 -33.20 -9.75
N PHE A 477 12.46 -32.31 -8.87
CA PHE A 477 12.91 -30.92 -8.83
C PHE A 477 14.38 -30.79 -8.40
N GLN A 478 14.82 -31.57 -7.41
CA GLN A 478 16.23 -31.64 -6.99
C GLN A 478 17.14 -32.22 -8.09
N ARG A 479 16.75 -33.32 -8.76
CA ARG A 479 17.51 -33.87 -9.89
C ARG A 479 17.60 -32.91 -11.07
N PHE A 480 16.55 -32.14 -11.32
CA PHE A 480 16.57 -31.10 -12.35
C PHE A 480 17.58 -29.98 -12.03
N LEU A 481 17.62 -29.52 -10.78
CA LEU A 481 18.57 -28.50 -10.32
C LEU A 481 20.03 -29.00 -10.37
N GLU A 482 20.28 -30.25 -9.98
CA GLU A 482 21.61 -30.89 -10.08
C GLU A 482 22.06 -31.07 -11.55
N THR A 483 21.15 -31.40 -12.46
CA THR A 483 21.45 -31.52 -13.90
C THR A 483 21.80 -30.16 -14.54
N GLN A 484 21.22 -29.06 -14.04
CA GLN A 484 21.55 -27.71 -14.48
C GLN A 484 22.90 -27.24 -13.92
N GLN A 485 23.23 -27.60 -12.67
CA GLN A 485 24.56 -27.33 -12.10
C GLN A 485 25.68 -28.13 -12.76
N ALA A 486 25.44 -29.40 -13.14
CA ALA A 486 26.43 -30.21 -13.86
C ALA A 486 26.76 -29.65 -15.25
N LYS A 487 25.80 -29.01 -15.94
CA LYS A 487 26.02 -28.34 -17.23
C LYS A 487 26.78 -27.01 -17.12
N LEU A 488 26.84 -26.42 -15.93
CA LEU A 488 27.60 -25.20 -15.63
C LEU A 488 28.99 -25.50 -15.00
N GLY A 489 29.28 -26.78 -14.69
CA GLY A 489 30.53 -27.23 -14.05
C GLY A 489 31.58 -27.85 -14.99
N THR A 490 31.30 -28.05 -16.28
CA THR A 490 32.32 -28.40 -17.28
C THR A 490 32.70 -27.17 -18.09
N LYS A 491 33.67 -26.41 -17.58
CA LYS A 491 34.65 -25.72 -18.40
C LYS A 491 35.97 -26.46 -18.23
N ASP A 492 36.40 -27.12 -19.30
CA ASP A 492 37.73 -26.83 -19.84
C ASP A 492 37.53 -26.18 -21.21
#